data_AF-A0A848XXP4-F1
#
_entry.id   AF-A0A848XXP4-F1
#
_cell.length_a   1.000
_cell.length_b   1.000
_cell.length_c   1.000
_cell.angle_alpha   90.00
_cell.angle_beta   90.00
_cell.angle_gamma   90.00
#
_symmetry.space_group_name_H-M   'P 1'
#
loop_
_entity.id
_entity.type
_entity.pdbx_description
1 polymer ?
#
loop_
_entity_poly.entity_id
_entity_poly.type
_entity_poly.pdbx_seq_one_letter_code
_entity_poly.pdbx_strand_id
1 'polypeptide(L)'
;MKYALPVVATLAAFALLALLFPYTGLYDVSAAAGHTSLEAWYLSTLSRRSIQARAGDVAVPAGLSDSAAVARGAVAYAQMCQTCHGGPGAARSVTGEGLTPTPPRLSEAADRWA
;
A
#
# COMPACT_ATOMS: atom_id res chain seq x y z
N MET A 1 39.33 2.44 -18.38
CA MET A 1 39.39 3.71 -17.61
C MET A 1 38.84 4.93 -18.35
N LYS A 2 39.02 5.06 -19.69
CA LYS A 2 38.54 6.23 -20.46
C LYS A 2 37.03 6.54 -20.36
N TYR A 3 36.19 5.55 -20.06
CA TYR A 3 34.74 5.73 -19.87
C TYR A 3 34.30 5.81 -18.41
N ALA A 4 35.21 5.63 -17.44
CA ALA A 4 34.82 5.62 -16.03
C ALA A 4 34.34 7.01 -15.57
N LEU A 5 35.06 8.06 -15.97
CA LEU A 5 34.71 9.44 -15.63
C LEU A 5 33.34 9.87 -16.19
N PRO A 6 33.03 9.71 -17.51
CA PRO A 6 31.72 10.06 -18.01
C PRO A 6 30.60 9.21 -17.39
N VAL A 7 30.82 7.91 -17.14
CA VAL A 7 29.82 7.05 -16.47
C VAL A 7 29.51 7.54 -15.06
N VAL A 8 30.53 7.85 -14.25
CA VAL A 8 30.33 8.37 -12.89
C VAL A 8 29.64 9.73 -12.93
N ALA A 9 30.03 10.63 -13.83
CA ALA A 9 29.41 11.94 -13.97
C ALA A 9 27.92 11.82 -14.34
N THR A 10 27.57 10.92 -15.27
CA THR A 10 26.17 10.66 -15.64
C THR A 10 25.36 10.11 -14.47
N LEU A 11 25.89 9.13 -13.73
CA LEU A 11 25.21 8.58 -12.55
C LEU A 11 25.00 9.63 -11.46
N ALA A 12 26.00 10.47 -11.20
CA ALA A 12 25.89 11.57 -10.25
C ALA A 12 24.83 12.59 -10.66
N ALA A 13 24.74 12.91 -11.95
CA ALA A 13 23.70 13.80 -12.47
C ALA A 13 22.30 13.23 -12.27
N PHE A 14 22.08 11.94 -12.54
CA PHE A 14 20.79 11.28 -12.28
C PHE A 14 20.43 11.25 -10.79
N ALA A 15 21.40 10.97 -9.92
CA ALA A 15 21.18 11.00 -8.47
C ALA A 15 20.80 12.40 -7.98
N LEU A 16 21.49 13.44 -8.49
CA LEU A 16 21.18 14.83 -8.17
C LEU A 16 19.78 15.23 -8.65
N LEU A 17 19.40 14.84 -9.87
CA LEU A 17 18.05 15.07 -10.41
C LEU A 17 16.98 14.40 -9.53
N ALA A 18 17.17 13.13 -9.15
CA ALA A 18 16.25 12.42 -8.28
C ALA A 18 16.09 13.10 -6.89
N LEU A 19 17.19 13.65 -6.35
CA LEU A 19 17.18 14.40 -5.08
C LEU A 19 16.47 15.75 -5.19
N LEU A 20 16.65 16.46 -6.31
CA LEU A 20 16.11 17.81 -6.50
C LEU A 20 14.66 17.81 -7.02
N PHE A 21 14.22 16.75 -7.69
CA PHE A 21 12.88 16.65 -8.28
C PHE A 21 11.73 16.94 -7.30
N PRO A 22 11.72 16.45 -6.05
CA PRO A 22 10.63 16.74 -5.10
C PRO A 22 10.46 18.22 -4.79
N TYR A 23 11.53 19.01 -4.86
CA TYR A 23 11.49 20.46 -4.59
C TYR A 23 10.82 21.26 -5.71
N THR A 24 10.58 20.65 -6.87
CA THR A 24 9.93 21.31 -8.00
C THR A 24 8.41 21.41 -7.84
N GLY A 25 7.80 20.56 -7.00
CA GLY A 25 6.35 20.46 -6.86
C GLY A 25 5.61 19.94 -8.11
N LEU A 26 6.32 19.44 -9.12
CA LEU A 26 5.74 19.04 -10.41
C LEU A 26 4.92 17.74 -10.34
N TYR A 27 5.17 16.90 -9.34
CA TYR A 27 4.49 15.61 -9.19
C TYR A 27 3.43 15.68 -8.10
N ASP A 28 2.17 15.44 -8.47
CA ASP A 28 1.05 15.40 -7.53
C ASP A 28 1.05 14.09 -6.75
N VAL A 29 1.38 14.17 -5.46
CA VAL A 29 1.39 13.04 -4.51
C VAL A 29 0.07 12.88 -3.76
N SER A 30 -0.97 13.65 -4.11
CA SER A 30 -2.25 13.57 -3.42
C SER A 30 -2.90 12.20 -3.61
N ALA A 31 -3.61 11.74 -2.57
CA ALA A 31 -4.36 10.48 -2.63
C ALA A 31 -5.53 10.50 -3.64
N ALA A 32 -5.80 11.65 -4.28
CA ALA A 32 -6.88 11.87 -5.23
C ALA A 32 -6.43 11.83 -6.70
N ALA A 33 -5.16 12.15 -7.00
CA ALA A 33 -4.65 12.26 -8.37
C ALA A 33 -4.57 10.92 -9.12
N GLY A 34 -4.59 9.81 -8.38
CA GLY A 34 -4.44 8.46 -8.91
C GLY A 34 -3.04 8.16 -9.41
N HIS A 35 -2.88 6.99 -10.01
CA HIS A 35 -1.60 6.49 -10.49
C HIS A 35 -1.65 6.18 -11.97
N THR A 36 -0.56 6.46 -12.68
CA THR A 36 -0.37 5.92 -14.02
C THR A 36 -0.33 4.38 -13.97
N SER A 37 -0.57 3.72 -15.10
CA SER A 37 -0.51 2.25 -15.16
C SER A 37 0.86 1.69 -14.75
N LEU A 38 1.94 2.42 -15.08
CA LEU A 38 3.30 2.08 -14.70
C LEU A 38 3.52 2.21 -13.19
N GLU A 39 3.12 3.32 -12.59
CA GLU A 39 3.21 3.54 -11.13
C GLU A 39 2.41 2.49 -10.36
N ALA A 40 1.15 2.26 -10.78
CA ALA A 40 0.27 1.28 -10.15
C ALA A 40 0.88 -0.13 -10.19
N TRP A 41 1.41 -0.55 -11.35
CA TRP A 41 2.11 -1.82 -11.49
C TRP A 41 3.36 -1.90 -10.62
N TYR A 42 4.18 -0.84 -10.61
CA TYR A 42 5.42 -0.81 -9.84
C TYR A 42 5.16 -0.88 -8.33
N LEU A 43 4.29 -0.02 -7.81
CA LEU A 43 3.94 0.05 -6.39
C LEU A 43 3.25 -1.24 -5.91
N SER A 44 2.31 -1.78 -6.70
CA SER A 44 1.65 -3.04 -6.34
C SER A 44 2.61 -4.22 -6.35
N THR A 45 3.52 -4.30 -7.34
CA THR A 45 4.55 -5.34 -7.39
C THR A 45 5.51 -5.23 -6.22
N LEU A 46 5.98 -4.01 -5.92
CA LEU A 46 6.88 -3.74 -4.80
C LEU A 46 6.24 -4.16 -3.47
N SER A 47 4.99 -3.76 -3.23
CA SER A 47 4.22 -4.11 -2.03
C SER A 47 4.06 -5.62 -1.89
N ARG A 48 3.60 -6.32 -2.94
CA ARG A 48 3.40 -7.78 -2.91
C ARG A 48 4.71 -8.54 -2.61
N ARG A 49 5.81 -8.16 -3.27
CA ARG A 49 7.12 -8.80 -3.04
C ARG A 49 7.62 -8.55 -1.62
N SER A 50 7.45 -7.34 -1.10
CA SER A 50 7.83 -6.98 0.27
C SER A 50 7.05 -7.79 1.31
N ILE A 51 5.72 -7.89 1.15
CA ILE A 51 4.85 -8.66 2.04
C ILE A 51 5.23 -10.13 1.99
N GLN A 52 5.34 -10.73 0.80
CA GLN A 52 5.73 -12.14 0.65
C GLN A 52 7.07 -12.47 1.32
N ALA A 53 8.05 -11.57 1.21
CA ALA A 53 9.36 -11.76 1.81
C ALA A 53 9.36 -11.73 3.35
N ARG A 54 8.30 -11.23 4.01
CA ARG A 54 8.21 -11.11 5.48
C ARG A 54 7.07 -11.91 6.09
N ALA A 55 6.07 -12.28 5.30
CA ALA A 55 4.86 -12.94 5.79
C ALA A 55 5.17 -14.30 6.43
N GLY A 56 6.22 -15.00 5.96
CA GLY A 56 6.61 -16.31 6.49
C GLY A 56 7.08 -16.29 7.96
N ASP A 57 7.58 -15.16 8.45
CA ASP A 57 8.06 -15.01 9.83
C ASP A 57 6.94 -14.58 10.80
N VAL A 58 5.72 -14.35 10.30
CA VAL A 58 4.59 -13.92 11.12
C VAL A 58 3.98 -15.11 11.84
N ALA A 59 4.15 -15.15 13.17
CA ALA A 59 3.46 -16.12 14.01
C ALA A 59 1.97 -15.78 14.12
N VAL A 60 1.11 -16.63 13.55
CA VAL A 60 -0.35 -16.48 13.65
C VAL A 60 -0.80 -16.92 15.06
N PRO A 61 -1.49 -16.06 15.83
CA PRO A 61 -2.01 -16.44 17.14
C PRO A 61 -2.99 -17.61 17.06
N ALA A 62 -2.95 -18.52 18.03
CA ALA A 62 -3.97 -19.55 18.16
C ALA A 62 -5.32 -18.94 18.61
N GLY A 63 -6.42 -19.67 18.38
CA GLY A 63 -7.74 -19.29 18.90
C GLY A 63 -8.44 -18.14 18.16
N LEU A 64 -8.02 -17.80 16.94
CA LEU A 64 -8.69 -16.74 16.15
C LEU A 64 -10.16 -17.06 15.82
N SER A 65 -10.53 -18.35 15.83
CA SER A 65 -11.92 -18.80 15.61
C SER A 65 -12.74 -18.86 16.90
N ASP A 66 -12.14 -18.59 18.07
CA ASP A 66 -12.85 -18.63 19.34
C ASP A 66 -13.88 -17.50 19.38
N SER A 67 -15.10 -17.79 19.84
CA SER A 67 -16.21 -16.83 19.85
C SER A 67 -15.85 -15.51 20.54
N ALA A 68 -15.12 -15.58 21.64
CA ALA A 68 -14.64 -14.40 22.36
C ALA A 68 -13.59 -13.59 21.58
N ALA A 69 -12.70 -14.25 20.83
CA ALA A 69 -11.71 -13.59 19.98
C ALA A 69 -12.37 -12.91 18.78
N VAL A 70 -13.32 -13.60 18.13
CA VAL A 70 -14.12 -13.06 17.03
C VAL A 70 -14.92 -11.83 17.49
N ALA A 71 -15.59 -11.91 18.64
CA ALA A 71 -16.36 -10.78 19.18
C ALA A 71 -15.48 -9.54 19.45
N ARG A 72 -14.30 -9.72 20.05
CA ARG A 72 -13.34 -8.62 20.25
C ARG A 72 -12.81 -8.08 18.92
N GLY A 73 -12.49 -8.97 17.98
CA GLY A 73 -12.04 -8.61 16.64
C GLY A 73 -13.06 -7.77 15.87
N ALA A 74 -14.35 -8.09 16.00
CA ALA A 74 -15.43 -7.33 15.38
C ALA A 74 -15.49 -5.88 15.91
N VAL A 75 -15.33 -5.68 17.23
CA VAL A 75 -15.27 -4.34 17.82
C VAL A 75 -14.07 -3.55 17.30
N ALA A 76 -12.88 -4.18 17.28
CA ALA A 76 -11.68 -3.53 16.75
C ALA A 76 -11.81 -3.19 15.26
N TYR A 77 -12.39 -4.10 14.46
CA TYR A 77 -12.66 -3.88 13.04
C TYR A 77 -13.59 -2.68 12.82
N ALA A 78 -14.68 -2.60 13.58
CA ALA A 78 -15.63 -1.49 13.50
C ALA A 78 -14.97 -0.14 13.82
N GLN A 79 -14.02 -0.13 14.77
CA GLN A 79 -13.33 1.09 15.20
C GLN A 79 -12.20 1.52 14.25
N MET A 80 -11.49 0.58 13.64
CA MET A 80 -10.24 0.87 12.92
C MET A 80 -10.30 0.66 11.41
N CYS A 81 -11.12 -0.28 10.95
CA CYS A 81 -11.08 -0.77 9.57
C CYS A 81 -12.34 -0.38 8.79
N GLN A 82 -13.51 -0.44 9.44
CA GLN A 82 -14.82 -0.29 8.80
C GLN A 82 -14.98 1.05 8.09
N THR A 83 -14.43 2.13 8.62
CA THR A 83 -14.51 3.47 8.02
C THR A 83 -14.03 3.48 6.57
N CYS A 84 -12.94 2.78 6.27
CA CYS A 84 -12.35 2.75 4.93
C CYS A 84 -12.82 1.52 4.12
N HIS A 85 -12.93 0.36 4.76
CA HIS A 85 -13.17 -0.91 4.07
C HIS A 85 -14.64 -1.35 4.04
N GLY A 86 -15.53 -0.64 4.76
CA GLY A 86 -16.91 -1.04 4.97
C GLY A 86 -17.03 -2.25 5.90
N GLY A 87 -18.25 -2.75 6.06
CA GLY A 87 -18.54 -3.92 6.88
C GLY A 87 -19.84 -4.61 6.44
N PRO A 88 -20.24 -5.70 7.10
CA PRO A 88 -21.53 -6.34 6.82
C PRO A 88 -22.68 -5.32 6.95
N GLY A 89 -23.39 -5.07 5.85
CA GLY A 89 -24.46 -4.05 5.80
C GLY A 89 -24.00 -2.59 5.89
N ALA A 90 -22.69 -2.32 5.99
CA ALA A 90 -22.13 -0.98 6.09
C ALA A 90 -21.31 -0.64 4.84
N ALA A 91 -21.70 0.46 4.16
CA ALA A 91 -20.92 1.03 3.08
C ALA A 91 -19.59 1.62 3.60
N ARG A 92 -18.68 1.93 2.67
CA ARG A 92 -17.48 2.71 2.98
C ARG A 92 -17.91 4.14 3.36
N SER A 93 -17.12 4.81 4.18
CA SER A 93 -17.30 6.27 4.36
C SER A 93 -16.94 7.03 3.08
N VAL A 94 -17.39 8.29 2.99
CA VAL A 94 -16.97 9.23 1.93
C VAL A 94 -15.44 9.34 1.82
N THR A 95 -14.74 9.26 2.96
CA THR A 95 -13.29 9.25 3.00
C THR A 95 -12.74 7.99 2.34
N GLY A 96 -13.28 6.81 2.66
CA GLY A 96 -12.88 5.56 2.03
C GLY A 96 -13.12 5.55 0.53
N GLU A 97 -14.24 6.11 0.06
CA GLU A 97 -14.55 6.21 -1.37
C GLU A 97 -13.62 7.18 -2.12
N GLY A 98 -13.15 8.24 -1.45
CA GLY A 98 -12.26 9.24 -2.02
C GLY A 98 -10.77 8.86 -2.07
N LEU A 99 -10.37 7.71 -1.51
CA LEU A 99 -8.98 7.23 -1.57
C LEU A 99 -8.69 6.55 -2.91
N THR A 100 -7.47 6.77 -3.44
CA THR A 100 -6.99 6.09 -4.65
C THR A 100 -5.76 5.21 -4.37
N PRO A 101 -5.80 3.91 -4.67
CA PRO A 101 -6.98 3.15 -5.12
C PRO A 101 -8.01 3.02 -4.00
N THR A 102 -9.28 2.86 -4.38
CA THR A 102 -10.36 2.66 -3.40
C THR A 102 -10.07 1.43 -2.53
N PRO A 103 -10.13 1.53 -1.19
CA PRO A 103 -9.86 0.41 -0.30
C PRO A 103 -10.79 -0.76 -0.62
N PRO A 104 -10.27 -1.98 -0.82
CA PRO A 104 -11.12 -3.13 -1.15
C PRO A 104 -11.95 -3.53 0.06
N ARG A 105 -13.05 -4.25 -0.14
CA ARG A 105 -13.72 -4.90 1.00
C ARG A 105 -12.80 -6.00 1.51
N LEU A 106 -12.43 -5.97 2.79
CA LEU A 106 -11.43 -6.91 3.32
C LEU A 106 -11.89 -8.37 3.23
N SER A 107 -13.20 -8.62 3.33
CA SER A 107 -13.80 -9.94 3.12
C SER A 107 -13.61 -10.50 1.71
N GLU A 108 -13.46 -9.64 0.70
CA GLU A 108 -13.23 -10.04 -0.70
C GLU A 108 -11.74 -10.00 -1.07
N ALA A 109 -10.97 -9.17 -0.37
CA ALA A 109 -9.54 -9.03 -0.60
C ALA A 109 -8.77 -10.23 -0.05
N ALA A 110 -9.20 -10.78 1.09
CA ALA A 110 -8.54 -11.90 1.76
C ALA A 110 -8.24 -13.06 0.81
N ASP A 111 -9.19 -13.43 -0.05
CA ASP A 111 -9.04 -14.52 -1.03
C ASP A 111 -7.91 -14.28 -2.06
N ARG A 112 -7.50 -13.03 -2.29
CA ARG A 112 -6.41 -12.69 -3.22
C ARG A 112 -5.03 -12.75 -2.56
N TRP A 113 -5.00 -12.89 -1.24
CA TRP A 113 -3.79 -12.98 -0.41
C TRP A 113 -3.63 -14.34 0.29
N ALA A 114 -4.65 -15.21 0.21
CA ALA A 114 -4.58 -16.61 0.58
C ALA A 114 -3.75 -17.41 -0.43
#